data_AF-A0A5M9M4U6-F1
#
_entry.id   AF-A0A5M9M4U6-F1
#
_cell.length_a   1.000
_cell.length_b   1.000
_cell.length_c   1.000
_cell.angle_alpha   90.00
_cell.angle_beta   90.00
_cell.angle_gamma   90.00
#
_symmetry.space_group_name_H-M   'P 1'
#
loop_
_entity.id
_entity.type
_entity.pdbx_description
1 polymer ?
#
loop_
_entity_poly.entity_id
_entity_poly.type
_entity_poly.pdbx_seq_one_letter_code
_entity_poly.pdbx_strand_id
1 'polypeptide(L)'
;MSKAISEPTHVIDPDGVVTIILQNPDAPFAVWDDENKEPTGHKGNEASVTSQANGTSERVAKEGSNSDNADADEIYNSAKDKEIRYRVSAKHLMVASPVFKKSLTCGWKETDTLQSKGSVEIQVEKWDSEALLILLNVLHCRQREIPRKVSLELLAKISVIVDYYQCIESIEL
;
A
#
# COMPACT_ATOMS: atom_id res chain seq x y z
N MET A 1 6.85 -30.02 9.40
CA MET A 1 5.78 -29.83 8.40
C MET A 1 6.34 -28.94 7.31
N SER A 2 6.58 -29.46 6.11
CA SER A 2 7.01 -28.68 4.95
C SER A 2 5.84 -27.78 4.52
N LYS A 3 6.00 -26.46 4.66
CA LYS A 3 5.06 -25.50 4.05
C LYS A 3 5.11 -25.77 2.54
N ALA A 4 3.97 -26.12 1.94
CA ALA A 4 3.91 -26.28 0.49
C ALA A 4 4.33 -24.95 -0.15
N ILE A 5 5.30 -24.99 -1.07
CA ILE A 5 5.62 -23.82 -1.89
C ILE A 5 4.41 -23.62 -2.79
N SER A 6 3.62 -22.59 -2.53
CA SER A 6 2.46 -22.28 -3.35
C SER A 6 2.85 -21.39 -4.52
N GLU A 7 2.16 -21.58 -5.64
CA GLU A 7 2.48 -20.97 -6.93
C GLU A 7 2.51 -19.42 -6.87
N PRO A 8 3.32 -18.76 -7.72
CA PRO A 8 3.36 -17.31 -7.82
C PRO A 8 2.06 -16.78 -8.45
N THR A 9 1.52 -15.71 -7.86
CA THR A 9 0.36 -14.98 -8.42
C THR A 9 0.73 -14.25 -9.70
N HIS A 10 1.94 -13.67 -9.74
CA HIS A 10 2.49 -12.95 -10.87
C HIS A 10 3.86 -13.51 -11.23
N VAL A 11 4.05 -13.90 -12.50
CA VAL A 11 5.36 -14.29 -13.03
C VAL A 11 5.89 -13.14 -13.89
N ILE A 12 6.79 -12.37 -13.31
CA ILE A 12 7.43 -11.23 -13.98
C ILE A 12 8.63 -11.74 -14.78
N ASP A 13 9.40 -12.64 -14.17
CA ASP A 13 10.50 -13.38 -14.80
C ASP A 13 10.28 -14.91 -14.63
N PRO A 14 10.06 -15.65 -15.73
CA PRO A 14 9.91 -17.12 -15.70
C PRO A 14 11.15 -17.87 -15.20
N ASP A 15 12.33 -17.28 -15.33
CA ASP A 15 13.60 -17.82 -14.81
C ASP A 15 13.97 -17.17 -13.47
N GLY A 16 13.08 -16.34 -12.92
CA GLY A 16 13.26 -15.66 -11.65
C GLY A 16 13.52 -16.64 -10.51
N VAL A 17 14.51 -16.29 -9.67
CA VAL A 17 14.92 -17.07 -8.50
C VAL A 17 14.48 -16.42 -7.18
N VAL A 18 13.82 -15.26 -7.26
CA VAL A 18 13.28 -14.54 -6.11
C VAL A 18 11.76 -14.58 -6.18
N THR A 19 11.14 -14.91 -5.06
CA THR A 19 9.70 -14.76 -4.86
C THR A 19 9.46 -13.69 -3.81
N ILE A 20 8.92 -12.54 -4.20
CA ILE A 20 8.46 -11.53 -3.26
C ILE A 20 7.06 -11.92 -2.79
N ILE A 21 6.86 -11.98 -1.48
CA ILE A 21 5.61 -12.35 -0.83
C ILE A 21 5.06 -11.11 -0.14
N LEU A 22 4.01 -10.52 -0.71
CA LEU A 22 3.28 -9.39 -0.14
C LEU A 22 2.17 -9.90 0.78
N GLN A 23 2.31 -9.63 2.08
CA GLN A 23 1.30 -9.88 3.10
C GLN A 23 0.51 -8.61 3.43
N ASN A 24 -0.76 -8.74 3.79
CA ASN A 24 -1.65 -7.60 4.04
C ASN A 24 -1.61 -6.56 2.90
N PRO A 25 -1.85 -6.95 1.63
CA PRO A 25 -1.83 -6.02 0.52
C PRO A 25 -2.89 -4.93 0.70
N ASP A 26 -2.64 -3.78 0.07
CA ASP A 26 -3.62 -2.68 -0.06
C ASP A 26 -4.06 -2.11 1.30
N ALA A 27 -3.13 -2.05 2.26
CA ALA A 27 -3.34 -1.38 3.53
C ALA A 27 -3.71 0.11 3.34
N PRO A 28 -4.44 0.73 4.28
CA PRO A 28 -5.02 2.04 4.08
C PRO A 28 -3.89 3.07 3.98
N PHE A 29 -3.93 3.84 2.90
CA PHE A 29 -2.87 4.78 2.58
C PHE A 29 -3.10 6.10 3.32
N ALA A 30 -2.11 6.52 4.11
CA ALA A 30 -2.12 7.79 4.84
C ALA A 30 -3.42 8.00 5.65
N VAL A 31 -3.73 7.09 6.58
CA VAL A 31 -4.79 7.32 7.57
C VAL A 31 -4.41 8.53 8.40
N TRP A 32 -5.23 9.58 8.34
CA TRP A 32 -5.06 10.74 9.19
C TRP A 32 -5.84 10.43 10.47
N ASP A 33 -5.14 10.41 11.59
CA ASP A 33 -5.83 10.47 12.88
C ASP A 33 -6.41 11.88 12.99
N ASP A 34 -7.71 12.01 12.77
CA ASP A 34 -8.43 13.25 13.07
C ASP A 34 -8.32 13.50 14.58
N GLU A 35 -7.28 14.22 15.01
CA GLU A 35 -7.20 14.83 16.35
C GLU A 35 -8.19 16.00 16.49
N ASN A 36 -9.42 15.83 16.03
CA ASN A 36 -10.52 16.75 16.31
C ASN A 36 -11.62 15.99 17.06
N LYS A 37 -11.26 15.46 18.23
CA LYS A 37 -12.25 15.16 19.28
C LYS A 37 -12.82 16.49 19.76
N GLU A 38 -13.92 16.93 19.16
CA GLU A 38 -14.84 17.90 19.74
C GLU A 38 -15.05 17.57 21.24
N PRO A 39 -14.63 18.41 22.20
CA PRO A 39 -14.85 18.14 23.60
C PRO A 39 -16.34 18.29 23.89
N THR A 40 -17.01 17.16 24.08
CA THR A 40 -18.38 17.09 24.60
C THR A 40 -18.45 17.74 25.99
N GLY A 41 -19.00 18.95 26.03
CA GLY A 41 -19.81 19.50 27.12
C GLY A 41 -19.12 19.81 28.45
N HIS A 42 -19.00 21.10 28.77
CA HIS A 42 -19.13 21.59 30.15
C HIS A 42 -20.06 22.81 30.18
N LYS A 43 -21.11 22.71 31.02
CA LYS A 43 -22.03 23.78 31.37
C LYS A 43 -21.31 24.85 32.21
N GLY A 44 -21.54 26.11 31.90
CA GLY A 44 -21.14 27.26 32.73
C GLY A 44 -21.94 28.50 32.32
N ASN A 45 -22.86 28.89 33.19
CA ASN A 45 -23.75 30.03 33.15
C ASN A 45 -23.08 31.27 33.79
N GLU A 46 -23.10 32.42 33.11
CA GLU A 46 -23.70 33.69 33.60
C GLU A 46 -23.38 34.88 32.67
N ALA A 47 -24.25 35.89 32.74
CA ALA A 47 -24.64 36.83 31.70
C ALA A 47 -23.73 38.06 31.49
N SER A 48 -23.78 38.65 30.28
CA SER A 48 -24.30 40.02 30.10
C SER A 48 -24.38 40.51 28.64
N VAL A 49 -25.62 40.83 28.25
CA VAL A 49 -26.08 42.04 27.49
C VAL A 49 -25.93 42.10 25.95
N THR A 50 -27.07 41.78 25.32
CA THR A 50 -27.86 42.57 24.34
C THR A 50 -27.24 43.02 23.01
N SER A 51 -27.82 42.52 21.89
CA SER A 51 -28.54 43.35 20.91
C SER A 51 -29.37 42.51 19.93
N GLN A 52 -30.57 43.01 19.66
CA GLN A 52 -31.67 42.43 18.89
C GLN A 52 -31.43 42.49 17.37
N ALA A 53 -31.97 41.53 16.60
CA ALA A 53 -32.93 41.79 15.52
C ALA A 53 -33.36 40.50 14.80
N ASN A 54 -34.67 40.41 14.56
CA ASN A 54 -35.44 39.29 14.03
C ASN A 54 -35.23 39.03 12.52
N GLY A 55 -35.43 37.78 12.11
CA GLY A 55 -35.60 37.39 10.71
C GLY A 55 -35.98 35.93 10.56
N THR A 56 -37.27 35.63 10.71
CA THR A 56 -37.91 34.33 10.49
C THR A 56 -37.69 33.83 9.05
N SER A 57 -37.18 32.60 8.89
CA SER A 57 -37.30 31.86 7.63
C SER A 57 -37.80 30.44 7.89
N GLU A 58 -38.89 30.13 7.20
CA GLU A 58 -39.71 28.94 7.31
C GLU A 58 -39.02 27.68 6.78
N ARG A 59 -39.55 26.56 7.29
CA ARG A 59 -39.17 25.16 7.05
C ARG A 59 -39.18 24.78 5.56
N VAL A 60 -38.12 24.10 5.13
CA VAL A 60 -38.18 23.17 4.00
C VAL A 60 -37.82 21.78 4.50
N ALA A 61 -38.81 20.89 4.50
CA ALA A 61 -38.61 19.46 4.68
C ALA A 61 -38.00 18.89 3.39
N LYS A 62 -36.92 18.11 3.52
CA LYS A 62 -36.60 17.03 2.58
C LYS A 62 -36.12 15.81 3.36
N GLU A 63 -36.97 14.80 3.36
CA GLU A 63 -36.60 13.40 3.51
C GLU A 63 -35.59 13.01 2.42
N GLY A 64 -34.67 12.09 2.74
CA GLY A 64 -33.76 11.53 1.74
C GLY A 64 -32.59 10.74 2.31
N SER A 65 -32.91 9.56 2.83
CA SER A 65 -32.09 8.34 2.98
C SER A 65 -30.61 8.42 3.38
N ASN A 66 -30.38 7.83 4.55
CA ASN A 66 -29.16 7.17 5.02
C ASN A 66 -28.64 6.10 4.02
N SER A 67 -27.32 5.98 3.86
CA SER A 67 -26.54 4.76 3.50
C SER A 67 -25.06 5.15 3.30
N ASP A 68 -24.00 4.49 3.73
CA ASP A 68 -23.75 3.31 4.57
C ASP A 68 -22.26 3.44 4.96
N ASN A 69 -21.93 3.51 6.25
CA ASN A 69 -20.54 3.57 6.75
C ASN A 69 -20.11 2.24 7.40
N ALA A 70 -20.67 1.11 6.96
CA ALA A 70 -20.46 -0.21 7.58
C ALA A 70 -19.65 -1.19 6.72
N ASP A 71 -19.27 -0.83 5.48
CA ASP A 71 -18.67 -1.78 4.51
C ASP A 71 -17.13 -1.81 4.51
N ALA A 72 -16.47 -0.75 4.98
CA ALA A 72 -15.01 -0.65 4.92
C ALA A 72 -14.29 -1.62 5.90
N ASP A 73 -14.86 -1.86 7.07
CA ASP A 73 -14.22 -2.64 8.14
C ASP A 73 -14.28 -4.17 7.91
N GLU A 74 -15.32 -4.69 7.22
CA GLU A 74 -15.40 -6.11 6.86
C GLU A 74 -14.49 -6.45 5.68
N ILE A 75 -14.39 -5.58 4.67
CA ILE A 75 -13.44 -5.73 3.56
C ILE A 75 -11.99 -5.72 4.07
N TYR A 76 -11.68 -4.84 5.02
CA TYR A 76 -10.34 -4.71 5.60
C TYR A 76 -9.88 -5.95 6.37
N ASN A 77 -10.80 -6.65 7.04
CA ASN A 77 -10.47 -7.90 7.74
C ASN A 77 -10.37 -9.10 6.79
N SER A 78 -11.10 -9.11 5.67
CA SER A 78 -10.94 -10.14 4.62
C SER A 78 -9.62 -10.02 3.83
N ALA A 79 -9.05 -8.81 3.74
CA ALA A 79 -7.80 -8.55 3.03
C ALA A 79 -6.53 -8.97 3.81
N LYS A 80 -6.60 -9.09 5.13
CA LYS A 80 -5.44 -9.46 5.99
C LYS A 80 -4.88 -10.86 5.69
N ASP A 81 -5.71 -11.77 5.18
CA ASP A 81 -5.29 -13.13 4.87
C ASP A 81 -4.87 -13.32 3.39
N LYS A 82 -4.88 -12.25 2.59
CA LYS A 82 -4.46 -12.32 1.18
C LYS A 82 -2.94 -12.20 1.10
N GLU A 83 -2.33 -13.18 0.44
CA GLU A 83 -0.90 -13.18 0.12
C GLU A 83 -0.75 -13.10 -1.40
N ILE A 84 0.04 -12.13 -1.89
CA ILE A 84 0.35 -12.00 -3.32
C ILE A 84 1.82 -12.34 -3.53
N ARG A 85 2.09 -13.21 -4.50
CA ARG A 85 3.45 -13.64 -4.83
C ARG A 85 3.89 -13.16 -6.19
N TYR A 86 5.10 -12.61 -6.25
CA TYR A 86 5.74 -12.11 -7.47
C TYR A 86 7.04 -12.85 -7.71
N ARG A 87 7.13 -13.59 -8.81
CA ARG A 87 8.37 -14.24 -9.23
C ARG A 87 9.19 -13.31 -10.11
N VAL A 88 10.40 -12.99 -9.69
CA VAL A 88 11.26 -11.94 -10.23
C VAL A 88 12.73 -12.37 -10.30
N SER A 89 13.53 -11.66 -11.09
CA SER A 89 14.98 -11.90 -11.18
C SER A 89 15.74 -11.12 -10.12
N ALA A 90 16.58 -11.85 -9.36
CA ALA A 90 17.52 -11.25 -8.41
C ALA A 90 18.40 -10.19 -9.09
N LYS A 91 18.87 -10.45 -10.31
CA LYS A 91 19.79 -9.55 -11.01
C LYS A 91 19.15 -8.19 -11.29
N HIS A 92 17.91 -8.18 -11.80
CA HIS A 92 17.19 -6.93 -12.07
C HIS A 92 16.98 -6.14 -10.78
N LEU A 93 16.54 -6.80 -9.71
CA LEU A 93 16.37 -6.14 -8.40
C LEU A 93 17.68 -5.56 -7.86
N MET A 94 18.76 -6.33 -7.87
CA MET A 94 20.07 -5.92 -7.34
C MET A 94 20.71 -4.78 -8.11
N VAL A 95 20.50 -4.72 -9.43
CA VAL A 95 21.02 -3.64 -10.28
C VAL A 95 20.25 -2.35 -10.02
N ALA A 96 18.93 -2.44 -9.91
CA ALA A 96 18.07 -1.26 -9.80
C ALA A 96 17.93 -0.69 -8.38
N SER A 97 18.15 -1.50 -7.34
CA SER A 97 17.90 -1.10 -5.95
C SER A 97 19.05 -1.51 -5.03
N PRO A 98 19.73 -0.55 -4.38
CA PRO A 98 20.69 -0.82 -3.32
C PRO A 98 20.09 -1.59 -2.14
N VAL A 99 18.79 -1.39 -1.86
CA VAL A 99 18.08 -2.06 -0.77
C VAL A 99 17.89 -3.54 -1.09
N PHE A 100 17.37 -3.87 -2.27
CA PHE A 100 17.28 -5.26 -2.71
C PHE A 100 18.66 -5.90 -2.84
N LYS A 101 19.66 -5.16 -3.33
CA LYS A 101 21.04 -5.63 -3.38
C LYS A 101 21.54 -6.08 -2.02
N LYS A 102 21.41 -5.23 -1.00
CA LYS A 102 21.81 -5.56 0.38
C LYS A 102 21.03 -6.77 0.91
N SER A 103 19.70 -6.79 0.73
CA SER A 103 18.84 -7.90 1.19
C SER A 103 19.22 -9.25 0.57
N LEU A 104 19.67 -9.27 -0.69
CA LEU A 104 20.03 -10.49 -1.41
C LEU A 104 21.51 -10.90 -1.23
N THR A 105 22.43 -9.96 -0.91
CA THR A 105 23.87 -10.25 -0.84
C THR A 105 24.46 -10.30 0.57
N CYS A 106 23.84 -9.66 1.57
CA CYS A 106 24.47 -9.45 2.87
C CYS A 106 23.88 -10.34 3.96
N GLY A 107 24.28 -11.61 4.01
CA GLY A 107 24.25 -12.47 5.21
C GLY A 107 22.89 -12.63 5.92
N TRP A 108 21.81 -12.25 5.26
CA TRP A 108 20.45 -12.44 5.72
C TRP A 108 20.01 -13.87 5.38
N LYS A 109 18.94 -14.37 6.02
CA LYS A 109 18.45 -15.76 5.81
C LYS A 109 18.20 -16.05 4.32
N GLU A 110 17.89 -14.99 3.58
CA GLU A 110 17.70 -14.88 2.16
C GLU A 110 18.95 -15.25 1.34
N THR A 111 20.15 -14.83 1.76
CA THR A 111 21.41 -15.15 1.06
C THR A 111 21.78 -16.63 1.22
N ASP A 112 21.64 -17.18 2.44
CA ASP A 112 21.93 -18.59 2.71
C ASP A 112 20.95 -19.54 1.98
N THR A 113 19.68 -19.14 1.88
CA THR A 113 18.67 -19.89 1.12
C THR A 113 18.91 -19.81 -0.38
N LEU A 114 19.30 -18.65 -0.93
CA LEU A 114 19.63 -18.54 -2.35
C LEU A 114 20.82 -19.44 -2.73
N GLN A 115 21.86 -19.50 -1.88
CA GLN A 115 23.03 -20.35 -2.13
C GLN A 115 22.74 -21.85 -1.96
N SER A 116 21.87 -22.24 -1.03
CA SER A 116 21.58 -23.64 -0.72
C SER A 116 20.44 -24.25 -1.55
N LYS A 117 19.41 -23.47 -1.86
CA LYS A 117 18.19 -23.92 -2.57
C LYS A 117 18.08 -23.40 -4.00
N GLY A 118 18.90 -22.43 -4.39
CA GLY A 118 18.83 -21.80 -5.70
C GLY A 118 17.67 -20.81 -5.87
N SER A 119 16.86 -20.60 -4.84
CA SER A 119 15.76 -19.65 -4.81
C SER A 119 15.58 -19.03 -3.42
N VAL A 120 14.99 -17.84 -3.37
CA VAL A 120 14.80 -17.08 -2.13
C VAL A 120 13.41 -16.44 -2.08
N GLU A 121 12.83 -16.40 -0.88
CA GLU A 121 11.59 -15.70 -0.59
C GLU A 121 11.87 -14.43 0.21
N ILE A 122 11.33 -13.30 -0.22
CA ILE A 122 11.39 -12.02 0.49
C ILE A 122 9.98 -11.66 0.93
N GLN A 123 9.78 -11.44 2.24
CA GLN A 123 8.50 -10.99 2.77
C GLN A 123 8.45 -9.47 2.81
N VAL A 124 7.36 -8.92 2.30
CA VAL A 124 7.02 -7.51 2.36
C VAL A 124 5.59 -7.38 2.83
N GLU A 125 5.24 -6.26 3.46
CA GLU A 125 3.90 -6.10 4.03
C GLU A 125 3.32 -4.73 3.69
N LYS A 126 1.99 -4.64 3.64
CA LYS A 126 1.23 -3.37 3.62
C LYS A 126 1.44 -2.50 2.39
N TRP A 127 2.19 -2.96 1.41
CA TRP A 127 2.27 -2.29 0.12
C TRP A 127 0.97 -2.43 -0.65
N ASP A 128 0.66 -1.39 -1.41
CA ASP A 128 -0.35 -1.47 -2.47
C ASP A 128 0.16 -2.44 -3.55
N SER A 129 -0.67 -3.42 -3.86
CA SER A 129 -0.32 -4.55 -4.72
C SER A 129 -0.10 -4.14 -6.17
N GLU A 130 -0.86 -3.15 -6.65
CA GLU A 130 -0.71 -2.58 -7.99
C GLU A 130 0.54 -1.72 -8.07
N ALA A 131 0.78 -0.86 -7.08
CA ALA A 131 1.97 -0.02 -7.02
C ALA A 131 3.26 -0.86 -7.02
N LEU A 132 3.30 -1.93 -6.22
CA LEU A 132 4.43 -2.86 -6.19
C LEU A 132 4.60 -3.59 -7.53
N LEU A 133 3.51 -4.06 -8.15
CA LEU A 133 3.56 -4.73 -9.45
C LEU A 133 4.13 -3.80 -10.54
N ILE A 134 3.68 -2.54 -10.56
CA ILE A 134 4.19 -1.53 -11.49
C ILE A 134 5.69 -1.33 -11.29
N LEU A 135 6.14 -1.15 -10.05
CA LEU A 135 7.57 -1.01 -9.77
C LEU A 135 8.35 -2.23 -10.29
N LEU A 136 7.90 -3.44 -9.97
CA LEU A 136 8.60 -4.65 -10.39
C LEU A 136 8.65 -4.78 -11.92
N ASN A 137 7.59 -4.38 -12.64
CA ASN A 137 7.60 -4.32 -14.11
C ASN A 137 8.59 -3.27 -14.64
N VAL A 138 8.70 -2.10 -14.00
CA VAL A 138 9.73 -1.08 -14.34
C VAL A 138 11.13 -1.67 -14.18
N LEU A 139 11.42 -2.30 -13.03
CA LEU A 139 12.74 -2.87 -12.76
C LEU A 139 13.13 -3.99 -13.72
N HIS A 140 12.15 -4.65 -14.34
CA HIS A 140 12.35 -5.71 -15.35
C HIS A 140 12.21 -5.20 -16.79
N CYS A 141 12.18 -3.88 -17.00
CA CYS A 141 12.04 -3.26 -18.31
C CYS A 141 10.79 -3.73 -19.10
N ARG A 142 9.72 -4.14 -18.41
CA ARG A 142 8.46 -4.59 -19.00
C ARG A 142 7.52 -3.41 -19.27
N GLN A 143 7.98 -2.44 -20.06
CA GLN A 143 7.26 -1.17 -20.29
C GLN A 143 5.82 -1.35 -20.82
N ARG A 144 5.54 -2.45 -21.54
CA ARG A 144 4.21 -2.75 -22.09
C ARG A 144 3.17 -3.05 -21.00
N GLU A 145 3.60 -3.50 -19.83
CA GLU A 145 2.73 -3.82 -18.69
C GLU A 145 2.51 -2.61 -17.77
N ILE A 146 3.13 -1.47 -18.07
CA ILE A 146 3.04 -0.27 -17.24
C ILE A 146 1.87 0.59 -17.73
N PRO A 147 0.89 0.93 -16.86
CA PRO A 147 -0.20 1.82 -17.21
C PRO A 147 0.32 3.19 -17.68
N ARG A 148 -0.23 3.70 -18.79
CA ARG A 148 0.10 5.06 -19.29
C ARG A 148 -0.52 6.19 -18.48
N LYS A 149 -1.53 5.86 -17.69
CA LYS A 149 -2.28 6.79 -16.84
C LYS A 149 -2.44 6.12 -15.49
N VAL A 150 -2.09 6.84 -14.44
CA VAL A 150 -2.25 6.42 -13.05
C VAL A 150 -2.97 7.53 -12.29
N SER A 151 -3.71 7.18 -11.24
CA SER A 151 -4.31 8.17 -10.34
C SER A 151 -3.20 8.84 -9.50
N LEU A 152 -3.48 10.02 -8.95
CA LEU A 152 -2.55 10.68 -8.02
C LEU A 152 -2.27 9.82 -6.79
N GLU A 153 -3.28 9.10 -6.30
CA GLU A 153 -3.13 8.17 -5.18
C GLU A 153 -2.17 7.03 -5.52
N LEU A 154 -2.36 6.36 -6.66
CA LEU A 154 -1.47 5.28 -7.10
C LEU A 154 -0.05 5.80 -7.36
N LEU A 155 0.08 6.98 -7.96
CA LEU A 155 1.38 7.63 -8.13
C LEU A 155 2.07 7.90 -6.78
N ALA A 156 1.33 8.38 -5.77
CA ALA A 156 1.87 8.61 -4.43
C ALA A 156 2.33 7.29 -3.79
N LYS A 157 1.52 6.23 -3.90
CA LYS A 157 1.87 4.88 -3.43
C LYS A 157 3.13 4.35 -4.12
N ILE A 158 3.24 4.49 -5.44
CA ILE A 158 4.45 4.15 -6.20
C ILE A 158 5.64 4.94 -5.65
N SER A 159 5.54 6.26 -5.53
CA SER A 159 6.63 7.12 -5.04
C SER A 159 7.15 6.70 -3.67
N VAL A 160 6.26 6.31 -2.73
CA VAL A 160 6.68 5.81 -1.41
C VAL A 160 7.48 4.52 -1.52
N ILE A 161 7.03 3.56 -2.35
CA ILE A 161 7.74 2.29 -2.56
C ILE A 161 9.11 2.55 -3.21
N VAL A 162 9.17 3.47 -4.16
CA VAL A 162 10.36 3.83 -4.92
C VAL A 162 11.42 4.49 -4.03
N ASP A 163 11.00 5.40 -3.16
CA ASP A 163 11.85 6.03 -2.16
C ASP A 163 12.38 4.96 -1.18
N TYR A 164 11.50 4.08 -0.69
CA TYR A 164 11.87 3.00 0.23
C TYR A 164 12.94 2.07 -0.35
N TYR A 165 12.77 1.60 -1.59
CA TYR A 165 13.74 0.73 -2.24
C TYR A 165 14.91 1.48 -2.91
N GLN A 166 14.94 2.81 -2.83
CA GLN A 166 16.00 3.67 -3.38
C GLN A 166 16.28 3.39 -4.86
N CYS A 167 15.23 3.32 -5.67
CA CYS A 167 15.32 2.99 -7.10
C CYS A 167 14.81 4.11 -8.02
N ILE A 168 14.85 5.37 -7.56
CA ILE A 168 14.40 6.55 -8.32
C ILE A 168 15.06 6.63 -9.70
N GLU A 169 16.37 6.41 -9.79
CA GLU A 169 17.13 6.43 -11.06
C GLU A 169 16.66 5.38 -12.07
N SER A 170 16.01 4.30 -11.62
CA SER A 170 15.46 3.26 -12.51
C SER A 170 14.08 3.61 -13.08
N ILE A 171 13.47 4.70 -12.60
CA ILE A 171 12.12 5.15 -12.97
C ILE A 171 12.14 6.47 -13.73
N GLU A 172 13.22 7.24 -13.63
CA GLU A 172 13.50 8.35 -14.54
C GLU A 172 13.73 7.81 -15.96
N LEU A 173 12.68 7.80 -16.78
CA LEU A 173 12.70 7.49 -18.22
C LEU A 173 12.38 8.74 -19.04
#